data_AF-A0A9D5MXX3-F1
#
_entry.id   AF-A0A9D5MXX3-F1
#
_cell.length_a   1.000
_cell.length_b   1.000
_cell.length_c   1.000
_cell.angle_alpha   90.00
_cell.angle_beta   90.00
_cell.angle_gamma   90.00
#
_symmetry.space_group_name_H-M   'P 1'
#
loop_
_entity.id
_entity.type
_entity.pdbx_description
1 polymer ?
#
loop_
_entity_poly.entity_id
_entity_poly.type
_entity_poly.pdbx_seq_one_letter_code
_entity_poly.pdbx_strand_id
1 'polypeptide(L)'
;MLSGVSKSHINNIEGANSSPSLDVLVWIANALGVSLNVLVCDSLFLSKNIMMMEYAMILEDCSDAEVRLIVETTRVIKEGLKNLRL
;
A
#
# COMPACT_ATOMS: atom_id res chain seq x y z
N MET A 1 2.49 20.84 -15.90
CA MET A 1 2.91 19.44 -16.07
C MET A 1 3.45 19.01 -14.72
N LEU A 2 2.78 18.12 -14.01
CA LEU A 2 3.21 17.65 -12.68
C LEU A 2 4.00 16.32 -12.76
N SER A 3 4.01 15.68 -13.92
CA SER A 3 4.78 14.48 -14.21
C SER A 3 5.52 14.66 -15.54
N GLY A 4 6.77 14.21 -15.67
CA GLY A 4 7.50 14.15 -16.94
C GLY A 4 6.90 13.18 -17.98
N VAL A 5 5.62 12.86 -17.83
CA VAL A 5 4.84 11.86 -18.56
C VAL A 5 3.58 12.57 -19.06
N SER A 6 3.24 12.38 -20.34
CA SER A 6 2.04 13.02 -20.90
C SER A 6 0.76 12.42 -20.32
N LYS A 7 -0.32 13.22 -20.23
CA LYS A 7 -1.63 12.73 -19.79
C LYS A 7 -2.11 11.53 -20.61
N SER A 8 -1.88 11.55 -21.92
CA SER A 8 -2.24 10.43 -22.80
C SER A 8 -1.47 9.16 -22.48
N HIS A 9 -0.19 9.27 -22.11
CA HIS A 9 0.62 8.11 -21.76
C HIS A 9 0.16 7.54 -20.40
N ILE A 10 -0.18 8.40 -19.43
CA ILE A 10 -0.77 7.98 -18.15
C ILE A 10 -2.10 7.25 -18.39
N ASN A 11 -3.02 7.81 -19.20
CA ASN A 11 -4.29 7.15 -19.52
C ASN A 11 -4.10 5.78 -20.16
N ASN A 12 -3.09 5.62 -21.04
CA ASN A 12 -2.79 4.33 -21.65
C ASN A 12 -2.25 3.31 -20.63
N ILE A 13 -1.44 3.75 -19.66
CA ILE A 13 -0.98 2.90 -18.55
C ILE A 13 -2.16 2.47 -17.68
N GLU A 14 -3.01 3.41 -17.26
CA GLU A 14 -4.18 3.15 -16.39
C GLU A 14 -5.19 2.20 -17.05
N GLY A 15 -5.36 2.30 -18.38
CA GLY A 15 -6.19 1.40 -19.16
C GLY A 15 -5.52 0.09 -19.59
N ALA A 16 -4.32 -0.21 -19.08
CA ALA A 16 -3.50 -1.38 -19.45
C ALA A 16 -3.20 -1.51 -20.95
N ASN A 17 -3.25 -0.40 -21.70
CA ASN A 17 -2.97 -0.33 -23.14
C ASN A 17 -1.48 -0.12 -23.46
N SER A 18 -0.66 0.22 -22.47
CA SER A 18 0.80 0.34 -22.61
C SER A 18 1.52 0.04 -21.31
N SER A 19 2.66 -0.64 -21.37
CA SER A 19 3.52 -0.87 -20.20
C SER A 19 4.46 0.32 -19.95
N PRO A 20 4.55 0.84 -18.71
CA PRO A 20 5.48 1.91 -18.37
C PRO A 20 6.93 1.41 -18.30
N SER A 21 7.89 2.30 -18.56
CA SER A 21 9.30 2.05 -18.21
C SER A 21 9.51 2.21 -16.70
N LEU A 22 10.66 1.73 -16.19
CA LEU A 22 11.01 1.91 -14.78
C LEU A 22 11.10 3.40 -14.40
N ASP A 23 11.65 4.23 -15.28
CA ASP A 23 11.74 5.68 -15.04
C ASP A 23 10.36 6.33 -14.92
N VAL A 24 9.39 5.90 -15.74
CA VAL A 24 8.01 6.37 -15.66
C VAL A 24 7.38 5.97 -14.34
N LEU A 25 7.60 4.74 -13.87
CA LEU A 25 7.11 4.27 -12.57
C LEU A 25 7.70 5.07 -11.40
N VAL A 26 9.01 5.33 -11.41
CA VAL A 26 9.67 6.16 -10.39
C VAL A 26 9.13 7.59 -10.42
N TRP A 27 8.88 8.15 -11.60
CA TRP A 27 8.27 9.46 -11.74
C TRP A 27 6.87 9.53 -11.14
N ILE A 28 6.04 8.54 -11.41
CA ILE A 28 4.68 8.45 -10.87
C ILE A 28 4.73 8.32 -9.34
N ALA A 29 5.60 7.46 -8.80
CA ALA A 29 5.77 7.28 -7.36
C ALA A 29 6.17 8.60 -6.67
N ASN A 30 7.16 9.31 -7.21
CA ASN A 30 7.60 10.62 -6.70
C ASN A 30 6.50 11.68 -6.78
N ALA A 31 5.73 11.72 -7.88
CA ALA A 31 4.63 12.66 -8.05
C ALA A 31 3.49 12.43 -7.04
N LEU A 32 3.30 11.19 -6.59
CA LEU A 32 2.32 10.80 -5.57
C LEU A 32 2.89 10.85 -4.14
N GLY A 33 4.19 11.10 -3.97
CA GLY A 33 4.85 11.10 -2.66
C GLY A 33 4.91 9.72 -1.99
N VAL A 34 4.86 8.64 -2.77
CA VAL A 34 4.90 7.25 -2.27
C VAL A 34 6.13 6.51 -2.78
N SER A 35 6.53 5.44 -2.09
CA SER A 35 7.58 4.55 -2.61
C SER A 35 7.05 3.69 -3.76
N LEU A 36 7.94 3.23 -4.64
CA LEU A 36 7.56 2.33 -5.74
C LEU A 36 6.89 1.04 -5.22
N ASN A 37 7.32 0.53 -4.06
CA ASN A 37 6.70 -0.66 -3.45
C ASN A 37 5.23 -0.42 -3.07
N VAL A 38 4.92 0.76 -2.53
CA VAL A 38 3.54 1.17 -2.21
C VAL A 38 2.73 1.34 -3.49
N LEU A 39 3.33 1.87 -4.56
CA LEU A 39 2.65 2.05 -5.85
C LEU A 39 2.14 0.73 -6.46
N VAL A 40 2.78 -0.41 -6.18
CA VAL A 40 2.45 -1.71 -6.79
C VAL A 40 2.00 -2.77 -5.77
N CYS A 41 1.83 -2.41 -4.50
CA CYS A 41 1.68 -3.39 -3.40
C CYS A 41 0.47 -4.32 -3.57
N ASP A 42 -0.64 -3.81 -4.09
CA ASP A 42 -1.89 -4.56 -4.27
C ASP A 42 -1.80 -5.60 -5.40
N SER A 43 -0.79 -5.48 -6.26
CA SER A 43 -0.55 -6.38 -7.39
C SER A 43 0.54 -7.43 -7.11
N LEU A 44 1.21 -7.37 -5.95
CA LEU A 44 2.32 -8.27 -5.61
C LEU A 44 1.92 -9.34 -4.59
N PHE A 45 2.25 -10.61 -4.91
CA PHE A 45 1.99 -11.77 -4.04
C PHE A 45 2.71 -11.73 -2.67
N LEU A 46 3.72 -10.88 -2.50
CA LEU A 46 4.53 -10.75 -1.28
C LEU A 46 4.29 -9.39 -0.57
N SER A 47 3.03 -8.96 -0.47
CA SER A 47 2.65 -7.67 0.13
C SER A 47 2.56 -7.65 1.66
N LYS A 48 2.77 -8.79 2.35
CA LYS A 48 2.61 -8.89 3.81
C LYS A 48 3.44 -7.87 4.59
N ASN A 49 4.69 -7.62 4.19
CA ASN A 49 5.54 -6.62 4.85
C ASN A 49 5.01 -5.19 4.66
N ILE A 50 4.35 -4.92 3.54
CA ILE A 50 3.75 -3.61 3.25
C ILE A 50 2.50 -3.42 4.10
N MET A 51 1.63 -4.43 4.19
CA MET A 51 0.46 -4.39 5.08
C MET A 51 0.84 -4.22 6.56
N MET A 52 1.96 -4.82 7.00
CA MET A 52 2.48 -4.58 8.36
C MET A 52 3.00 -3.15 8.54
N MET A 53 3.61 -2.56 7.51
CA MET A 53 4.06 -1.17 7.55
C MET A 53 2.87 -0.19 7.58
N GLU A 54 1.85 -0.44 6.76
CA GLU A 54 0.60 0.33 6.77
C GLU A 54 -0.09 0.27 8.14
N TYR A 55 -0.18 -0.92 8.74
CA TYR A 55 -0.72 -1.06 10.09
C TYR A 55 0.08 -0.26 11.12
N ALA A 56 1.41 -0.19 10.99
CA ALA A 56 2.23 0.63 11.88
C ALA A 56 2.00 2.14 11.66
N MET A 57 1.84 2.57 10.40
CA MET A 57 1.53 3.98 10.08
C MET A 57 0.17 4.42 10.63
N ILE A 58 -0.85 3.55 10.56
CA ILE A 58 -2.17 3.81 11.15
C ILE A 58 -2.10 4.02 12.66
N LEU A 59 -1.13 3.40 13.33
CA LEU A 59 -0.95 3.51 14.78
C LEU A 59 -0.04 4.66 15.22
N GLU A 60 0.58 5.39 14.28
CA GLU A 60 1.62 6.38 14.58
C GLU A 60 1.09 7.58 15.40
N ASP A 61 -0.14 8.01 15.15
CA ASP A 61 -0.80 9.14 15.82
C ASP A 61 -1.71 8.72 16.99
N CYS A 62 -1.82 7.42 17.24
CA CYS A 62 -2.64 6.87 18.31
C CYS A 62 -1.99 7.08 19.69
N SER A 63 -2.81 7.38 20.70
CA SER A 63 -2.38 7.34 22.09
C SER A 63 -2.10 5.92 22.57
N ASP A 64 -1.33 5.81 23.64
CA ASP A 64 -1.06 4.59 24.41
C ASP A 64 -2.31 3.74 24.72
N ALA A 65 -3.45 4.39 24.98
CA ALA A 65 -4.70 3.71 25.29
C ALA A 65 -5.36 3.12 24.04
N GLU A 66 -5.34 3.87 22.93
CA GLU A 66 -5.88 3.45 21.64
C GLU A 66 -5.06 2.30 21.06
N VAL A 67 -3.73 2.39 21.09
CA VAL A 67 -2.83 1.31 20.65
C VAL A 67 -3.12 0.02 21.43
N ARG A 68 -3.27 0.10 22.76
CA ARG A 68 -3.60 -1.08 23.60
C ARG A 68 -4.92 -1.72 23.18
N LEU A 69 -5.97 -0.92 22.97
CA LEU A 69 -7.28 -1.42 22.55
C LEU A 69 -7.21 -2.08 21.17
N ILE A 70 -6.53 -1.45 20.22
CA ILE A 70 -6.40 -1.97 18.86
C ILE A 70 -5.61 -3.29 18.85
N VAL A 71 -4.50 -3.37 19.59
CA VAL A 71 -3.72 -4.61 19.72
C VAL A 71 -4.54 -5.75 20.33
N GLU A 72 -5.34 -5.47 21.37
CA GLU A 72 -6.20 -6.49 21.99
C GLU A 72 -7.25 -6.99 21.00
N THR A 73 -7.90 -6.07 20.30
CA THR A 73 -8.91 -6.40 19.28
C THR A 73 -8.31 -7.26 18.16
N THR A 74 -7.14 -6.88 17.65
CA THR A 74 -6.40 -7.63 16.62
C THR A 74 -6.02 -9.03 17.12
N ARG A 75 -5.69 -9.21 18.41
CA ARG A 75 -5.42 -10.53 19.00
C ARG A 75 -6.66 -11.41 18.97
N VAL A 76 -7.80 -10.90 19.40
CA VAL A 76 -9.09 -11.63 19.38
C VAL A 76 -9.44 -12.06 17.96
N ILE A 77 -9.32 -11.16 16.98
CA ILE A 77 -9.59 -11.47 15.57
C ILE A 77 -8.65 -12.60 15.09
N LYS A 78 -7.35 -12.49 15.36
CA LYS A 78 -6.35 -13.50 14.96
C LYS A 78 -6.62 -14.87 15.57
N GLU A 79 -7.04 -14.93 16.83
CA GLU A 79 -7.42 -16.18 17.50
C GLU A 79 -8.70 -16.77 16.89
N GLY A 80 -9.69 -15.93 16.62
CA GLY A 80 -10.91 -16.34 15.90
C GLY A 80 -10.60 -16.98 14.54
N LEU A 81 -9.71 -16.38 13.75
CA LEU A 81 -9.29 -16.91 12.45
C LEU A 81 -8.62 -18.30 12.56
N LYS A 82 -7.77 -18.52 13.57
CA LYS A 82 -7.16 -19.84 13.81
C LYS A 82 -8.20 -20.91 14.10
N ASN A 83 -9.25 -20.56 14.84
CA ASN A 83 -10.33 -21.48 15.17
C ASN A 83 -11.21 -21.81 13.95
N LEU A 84 -11.25 -20.92 12.95
CA LEU A 84 -12.01 -21.10 11.70
C LEU A 84 -11.25 -21.92 10.62
N ARG A 85 -9.98 -22.27 10.82
CA ARG A 85 -9.13 -23.02 9.86
C ARG A 85 -9.21 -22.50 8.41
N LEU A 86 -9.12 -21.19 8.23
CA LEU A 86 -8.77 -20.60 6.93
C LEU A 86 -7.27 -20.79 6.64
#